data_AF-A0ABD2KZ90-F1
#
_entry.id   AF-A0ABD2KZ90-F1
#
_cell.length_a   1.000
_cell.length_b   1.000
_cell.length_c   1.000
_cell.angle_alpha   90.00
_cell.angle_beta   90.00
_cell.angle_gamma   90.00
#
_symmetry.space_group_name_H-M   'P 1'
#
loop_
_entity.id
_entity.type
_entity.pdbx_description
1 polymer ?
#
loop_
_entity_poly.entity_id
_entity_poly.type
_entity_poly.pdbx_seq_one_letter_code
_entity_poly.pdbx_strand_id
1 'polypeptide(L)'
;MSAIIRQQLKSLMPAISADIVQGGNLEALPNEPSSLDSISVGAENLSRKIARAQSLLEKWTSILSSPDKEIRDEENDLFAGFLTGGKSPGDILSAGCDTQTKLELKIDRIRNLVAQAPPNLVQPPQAPAIRPMINLPALQLPDFDGFEGNWPSFWAAFGHTIHDNSSLTGAQKLTYLVGRLRGSARTLVDGFSLTDHNYPIVVDLLKGRYGDDDKRADRAPERIVPFGKTHRALPPIKGFFRKCGPGLQTVGKSGK
;
A
#
# COMPACT_ATOMS: atom_id res chain seq x y z
N MET A 1 1.88 45.31 -29.69
CA MET A 1 0.90 44.32 -29.15
C MET A 1 1.41 42.89 -29.25
N SER A 2 2.04 42.48 -30.36
CA SER A 2 2.59 41.12 -30.53
C SER A 2 3.63 40.73 -29.47
N ALA A 3 4.53 41.63 -29.06
CA ALA A 3 5.53 41.35 -28.01
C ALA A 3 4.93 40.91 -26.67
N ILE A 4 3.78 41.49 -26.28
CA ILE A 4 3.06 41.12 -25.04
C ILE A 4 2.43 39.73 -25.18
N ILE A 5 1.88 39.41 -26.36
CA ILE A 5 1.32 38.08 -26.66
C ILE A 5 2.43 37.03 -26.61
N ARG A 6 3.57 37.30 -27.25
CA ARG A 6 4.78 36.47 -27.22
C ARG A 6 5.26 36.23 -25.80
N GLN A 7 5.37 37.27 -24.98
CA GLN A 7 5.81 37.15 -23.60
C GLN A 7 4.86 36.29 -22.75
N GLN A 8 3.55 36.44 -22.93
CA GLN A 8 2.57 35.60 -22.23
C GLN A 8 2.65 34.14 -22.65
N LEU A 9 2.79 33.87 -23.95
CA LEU A 9 2.98 32.51 -24.45
C LEU A 9 4.29 31.90 -23.91
N LYS A 10 5.41 32.63 -23.89
CA LYS A 10 6.69 32.15 -23.33
C LYS A 10 6.56 31.71 -21.87
N SER A 11 5.66 32.33 -21.11
CA SER A 11 5.38 31.95 -19.72
C SER A 11 4.40 30.78 -19.60
N LEU A 12 3.36 30.75 -20.43
CA LEU A 12 2.29 29.74 -20.34
C LEU A 12 2.70 28.35 -20.85
N MET A 13 3.47 28.26 -21.93
CA MET A 13 3.85 26.98 -22.53
C MET A 13 4.61 26.04 -21.58
N PRO A 14 5.66 26.48 -20.85
CA PRO A 14 6.32 25.60 -19.89
C PRO A 14 5.42 25.26 -18.70
N ALA A 15 4.52 26.16 -18.29
CA ALA A 15 3.55 25.88 -17.24
C ALA A 15 2.57 24.77 -17.66
N ILE A 16 2.02 24.83 -18.88
CA ILE A 16 1.16 23.77 -19.43
C ILE A 16 1.93 22.44 -19.51
N SER A 17 3.18 22.47 -19.97
CA SER A 17 4.02 21.28 -20.00
C SER A 17 4.24 20.66 -18.62
N ALA A 18 4.39 21.48 -17.56
CA ALA A 18 4.50 21.00 -16.19
C ALA A 18 3.17 20.42 -15.66
N ASP A 19 2.04 21.07 -15.94
CA ASP A 19 0.72 20.56 -15.58
C ASP A 19 0.37 19.25 -16.32
N ILE A 20 0.85 19.04 -17.55
CA ILE A 20 0.71 17.77 -18.26
C ILE A 20 1.42 16.63 -17.51
N VAL A 21 2.66 16.87 -17.05
CA VAL A 21 3.41 15.88 -16.26
C VAL A 21 2.70 15.60 -14.94
N GLN A 22 2.25 16.64 -14.24
CA GLN A 22 1.49 16.50 -13.00
C GLN A 22 0.14 15.80 -13.22
N GLY A 23 -0.54 16.10 -14.33
CA GLY A 23 -1.78 15.46 -14.76
C GLY A 23 -1.58 13.97 -15.05
N GLY A 24 -0.45 13.59 -15.65
CA GLY A 24 -0.07 12.18 -15.81
C GLY A 24 0.11 11.45 -14.47
N ASN A 25 0.66 12.12 -13.46
CA ASN A 25 0.75 11.57 -12.10
C ASN A 25 -0.64 11.44 -11.44
N LEU A 26 -1.51 12.42 -11.69
CA LEU A 26 -2.89 12.44 -11.21
C LEU A 26 -3.74 11.34 -11.89
N GLU A 27 -3.46 11.03 -13.16
CA GLU A 27 -3.96 9.87 -13.90
C GLU A 27 -3.54 8.53 -13.29
N ALA A 28 -2.42 8.45 -12.56
CA ALA A 28 -1.96 7.21 -11.93
C ALA A 28 -2.65 6.90 -10.59
N LEU A 29 -3.34 7.88 -9.96
CA LEU A 29 -4.05 7.68 -8.70
C LEU A 29 -5.18 6.62 -8.82
N PRO A 30 -5.56 5.94 -7.73
CA PRO A 30 -6.73 5.04 -7.76
C PRO A 30 -8.03 5.83 -7.99
N ASN A 31 -9.06 5.16 -8.52
CA ASN A 31 -10.39 5.75 -8.78
C ASN A 31 -11.23 5.87 -7.49
N GLU A 32 -10.65 6.48 -6.45
CA GLU A 32 -11.24 6.64 -5.12
C GLU A 32 -11.91 8.02 -5.00
N PRO A 33 -13.03 8.14 -4.28
CA PRO A 33 -13.76 9.42 -4.13
C PRO A 33 -12.94 10.51 -3.45
N SER A 34 -11.99 10.15 -2.58
CA SER A 34 -11.06 11.07 -1.90
C SER A 34 -10.10 11.79 -2.86
N SER A 35 -9.89 11.24 -4.06
CA SER A 35 -9.04 11.85 -5.08
C SER A 35 -9.79 12.85 -5.96
N LEU A 36 -11.13 12.89 -5.90
CA LEU A 36 -11.98 13.65 -6.83
C LEU A 36 -11.68 15.15 -6.83
N ASP A 37 -11.60 15.79 -5.66
CA ASP A 37 -11.30 17.22 -5.55
C ASP A 37 -9.93 17.57 -6.13
N SER A 38 -8.92 16.74 -5.85
CA SER A 38 -7.55 16.98 -6.36
C SER A 38 -7.48 16.81 -7.88
N ILE A 39 -8.15 15.79 -8.42
CA ILE A 39 -8.21 15.53 -9.87
C ILE A 39 -9.00 16.65 -10.58
N SER A 40 -10.14 17.06 -10.02
CA SER A 40 -10.99 18.14 -10.56
C SER A 40 -10.25 19.46 -10.61
N VAL A 41 -9.64 19.90 -9.51
CA VAL A 41 -8.90 21.16 -9.45
C VAL A 41 -7.72 21.16 -10.43
N GLY A 42 -7.02 20.03 -10.57
CA GLY A 42 -5.95 19.86 -11.54
C GLY A 42 -6.44 20.00 -12.98
N ALA A 43 -7.54 19.32 -13.34
CA ALA A 43 -8.15 19.36 -14.66
C ALA A 43 -8.62 20.78 -15.04
N GLU A 44 -9.29 21.48 -14.12
CA GLU A 44 -9.77 22.85 -14.32
C GLU A 44 -8.63 23.85 -14.51
N ASN A 45 -7.53 23.68 -13.77
CA ASN A 45 -6.35 24.54 -13.90
C ASN A 45 -5.69 24.38 -15.27
N LEU A 46 -5.47 23.13 -15.69
CA LEU A 46 -4.90 22.80 -17.00
C LEU A 46 -5.81 23.32 -18.12
N SER A 47 -7.12 23.11 -18.03
CA SER A 47 -8.14 23.62 -18.96
C SER A 47 -8.03 25.13 -19.16
N ARG A 48 -7.97 25.89 -18.07
CA ARG A 48 -7.89 27.37 -18.13
C ARG A 48 -6.61 27.84 -18.80
N LYS A 49 -5.48 27.18 -18.55
CA LYS A 49 -4.19 27.52 -19.17
C LYS A 49 -4.20 27.21 -20.67
N ILE A 50 -4.73 26.05 -21.06
CA ILE A 50 -4.88 25.66 -22.48
C ILE A 50 -5.76 26.67 -23.22
N ALA A 51 -6.94 27.00 -22.69
CA ALA A 51 -7.85 27.97 -23.31
C ALA A 51 -7.21 29.35 -23.47
N ARG A 52 -6.44 29.80 -22.46
CA ARG A 52 -5.71 31.08 -22.55
C ARG A 52 -4.62 31.04 -23.62
N ALA A 53 -3.87 29.95 -23.71
CA ALA A 53 -2.83 29.79 -24.72
C ALA A 53 -3.41 29.71 -26.14
N GLN A 54 -4.53 29.00 -26.34
CA GLN A 54 -5.26 28.95 -27.61
C GLN A 54 -5.69 30.36 -28.05
N SER A 55 -6.33 31.13 -27.17
CA SER A 55 -6.77 32.50 -27.50
C SER A 55 -5.61 33.44 -27.85
N LEU A 56 -4.45 33.27 -27.19
CA LEU A 56 -3.25 34.05 -27.50
C LEU A 56 -2.65 33.65 -28.85
N LEU A 57 -2.64 32.36 -29.19
CA LEU A 57 -2.20 31.89 -30.50
C LEU A 57 -3.12 32.39 -31.61
N GLU A 58 -4.45 32.34 -31.44
CA GLU A 58 -5.39 32.88 -32.43
C GLU A 58 -5.16 34.38 -32.70
N LYS A 59 -4.93 35.15 -31.62
CA LYS A 59 -4.58 36.57 -31.74
C LYS A 59 -3.26 36.77 -32.46
N TRP A 60 -2.26 35.92 -32.25
CA TRP A 60 -0.98 36.01 -32.94
C TRP A 60 -1.10 35.62 -34.42
N THR A 61 -1.85 34.56 -34.74
CA THR A 61 -2.17 34.13 -36.11
C THR A 61 -2.90 35.23 -36.89
N SER A 62 -3.78 36.00 -36.24
CA SER A 62 -4.41 37.17 -36.84
C SER A 62 -3.42 38.29 -37.19
N ILE A 63 -2.34 38.45 -36.41
CA ILE A 63 -1.26 39.41 -36.70
C ILE A 63 -0.41 38.90 -37.87
N LEU A 64 -0.14 37.59 -37.93
CA LEU A 64 0.54 36.96 -39.07
C LEU A 64 -0.26 37.05 -40.38
N SER A 65 -1.58 37.21 -40.28
CA SER A 65 -2.47 37.44 -41.43
C SER A 65 -2.60 38.92 -41.83
N SER A 66 -1.82 39.82 -41.22
CA SER A 66 -1.82 41.25 -41.54
C SER A 66 -1.36 41.50 -42.99
N PRO A 67 -1.96 42.50 -43.69
CA PRO A 67 -1.53 42.89 -45.04
C PRO A 67 -0.13 43.51 -45.07
N ASP A 68 0.39 43.97 -43.93
CA ASP A 68 1.72 44.56 -43.80
C ASP A 68 2.81 43.48 -43.88
N LYS A 69 3.59 43.50 -44.97
CA LYS A 69 4.58 42.46 -45.29
C LYS A 69 5.76 42.46 -44.32
N GLU A 70 6.18 43.63 -43.85
CA GLU A 70 7.36 43.77 -43.00
C GLU A 70 7.09 43.21 -41.59
N ILE A 71 5.92 43.57 -41.04
CA ILE A 71 5.44 43.03 -39.75
C ILE A 71 5.20 41.51 -39.85
N ARG A 72 4.66 41.04 -40.98
CA ARG A 72 4.38 39.61 -41.18
C ARG A 72 5.66 38.79 -41.25
N ASP A 73 6.66 39.21 -42.03
CA ASP A 73 7.92 38.45 -42.18
C ASP A 73 8.70 38.40 -40.84
N GLU A 74 8.74 39.50 -40.09
CA GLU A 74 9.39 39.56 -38.77
C GLU A 74 8.69 38.67 -37.74
N GLU A 75 7.35 38.76 -37.62
CA GLU A 75 6.60 37.95 -36.66
C GLU A 75 6.58 36.46 -37.03
N ASN A 76 6.70 36.11 -38.31
CA ASN A 76 6.77 34.73 -38.78
C ASN A 76 8.11 34.07 -38.41
N ASP A 77 9.23 34.80 -38.53
CA ASP A 77 10.54 34.35 -38.04
C ASP A 77 10.54 34.15 -36.51
N LEU A 78 9.95 35.09 -35.79
CA LEU A 78 9.79 35.02 -34.34
C LEU A 78 8.87 33.87 -33.88
N PHE A 79 7.87 33.52 -34.69
CA PHE A 79 7.00 32.36 -34.43
C PHE A 79 7.76 31.04 -34.66
N ALA A 80 8.57 30.96 -35.71
CA ALA A 80 9.44 29.80 -35.97
C ALA A 80 10.49 29.61 -34.87
N GLY A 81 11.04 30.69 -34.31
CA GLY A 81 11.99 30.66 -33.20
C GLY A 81 11.37 30.38 -31.81
N PHE A 82 10.05 30.32 -31.71
CA PHE A 82 9.33 30.13 -30.43
C PHE A 82 9.29 28.65 -29.97
N LEU A 83 9.81 27.71 -30.76
CA LEU A 83 9.85 26.29 -30.42
C LEU A 83 10.61 26.02 -29.12
N THR A 84 9.89 25.75 -28.03
CA THR A 84 10.48 25.31 -26.75
C THR A 84 10.88 23.84 -26.85
N GLY A 85 12.19 23.56 -26.91
CA GLY A 85 12.73 22.20 -26.82
C GLY A 85 12.35 21.27 -27.98
N GLY A 86 12.14 21.83 -29.18
CA GLY A 86 11.80 21.06 -30.40
C GLY A 86 10.33 20.67 -30.54
N LYS A 87 9.46 21.03 -29.57
CA LYS A 87 8.00 20.83 -29.67
C LYS A 87 7.32 22.10 -30.13
N SER A 88 6.42 22.00 -31.11
CA SER A 88 5.63 23.14 -31.54
C SER A 88 4.59 23.51 -30.49
N PRO A 89 4.13 24.77 -30.46
CA PRO A 89 3.02 25.15 -29.59
C PRO A 89 1.76 24.30 -29.80
N GLY A 90 1.53 23.83 -31.03
CA GLY A 90 0.44 22.91 -31.35
C GLY A 90 0.59 21.56 -30.65
N ASP A 91 1.80 20.98 -30.63
CA ASP A 91 2.06 19.70 -29.98
C ASP A 91 1.81 19.76 -28.47
N ILE A 92 2.25 20.85 -27.82
CA ILE A 92 2.08 21.06 -26.38
C ILE A 92 0.60 21.20 -26.04
N LEU A 93 -0.17 21.92 -26.86
CA LEU A 93 -1.60 22.08 -26.64
C LEU A 93 -2.39 20.81 -26.94
N SER A 94 -2.03 20.07 -27.99
CA SER A 94 -2.64 18.77 -28.28
C SER A 94 -2.44 17.81 -27.10
N ALA A 95 -1.20 17.67 -26.63
CA ALA A 95 -0.89 16.84 -25.46
C ALA A 95 -1.63 17.34 -24.20
N GLY A 96 -1.77 18.66 -24.04
CA GLY A 96 -2.58 19.26 -22.99
C GLY A 96 -4.05 18.85 -23.06
N CYS A 97 -4.67 18.92 -24.24
CA CYS A 97 -6.05 18.51 -24.47
C CYS A 97 -6.25 17.01 -24.24
N ASP A 98 -5.30 16.17 -24.65
CA ASP A 98 -5.33 14.72 -24.39
C ASP A 98 -5.30 14.42 -22.88
N THR A 99 -4.37 15.04 -22.14
CA THR A 99 -4.31 14.88 -20.68
C THR A 99 -5.56 15.42 -20.01
N GLN A 100 -6.08 16.56 -20.44
CA GLN A 100 -7.33 17.11 -19.93
C GLN A 100 -8.51 16.14 -20.13
N THR A 101 -8.65 15.56 -21.33
CA THR A 101 -9.70 14.58 -21.64
C THR A 101 -9.60 13.34 -20.75
N LYS A 102 -8.39 12.86 -20.51
CA LYS A 102 -8.17 11.70 -19.64
C LYS A 102 -8.52 11.99 -18.18
N LEU A 103 -8.18 13.18 -17.67
CA LEU A 103 -8.57 13.60 -16.32
C LEU A 103 -10.10 13.72 -16.20
N GLU A 104 -10.79 14.31 -17.18
CA GLU A 104 -12.25 14.40 -17.20
C GLU A 104 -12.93 13.03 -17.21
N LEU A 105 -12.45 12.09 -18.03
CA LEU A 105 -12.95 10.72 -18.03
C LEU A 105 -12.76 10.04 -16.68
N LYS A 106 -11.65 10.31 -16.00
CA LYS A 106 -11.37 9.77 -14.68
C LYS A 106 -12.29 10.37 -13.62
N ILE A 107 -12.53 11.67 -13.68
CA ILE A 107 -13.49 12.37 -12.83
C ILE A 107 -14.90 11.77 -13.02
N ASP A 108 -15.35 11.60 -14.26
CA ASP A 108 -16.65 11.00 -14.57
C ASP A 108 -16.75 9.57 -14.04
N ARG A 109 -15.68 8.78 -14.22
CA ARG A 109 -15.62 7.41 -13.70
C ARG A 109 -15.74 7.37 -12.18
N ILE A 110 -15.06 8.26 -11.46
CA ILE A 110 -15.18 8.36 -9.99
C ILE A 110 -16.60 8.80 -9.60
N ARG A 111 -17.18 9.80 -10.26
CA ARG A 111 -18.57 10.23 -10.00
C ARG A 111 -19.57 9.10 -10.24
N ASN A 112 -19.39 8.31 -11.29
CA ASN A 112 -20.25 7.19 -11.62
C ASN A 112 -20.16 6.06 -10.59
N LEU A 113 -18.95 5.76 -10.09
CA LEU A 113 -18.77 4.82 -8.97
C LEU A 113 -19.48 5.29 -7.69
N VAL A 114 -19.45 6.59 -7.41
CA VAL A 114 -20.18 7.19 -6.28
C VAL A 114 -21.70 7.14 -6.50
N ALA A 115 -22.18 7.38 -7.72
CA ALA A 115 -23.60 7.40 -8.05
C ALA A 115 -24.24 5.99 -8.09
N GLN A 116 -23.48 4.96 -8.48
CA GLN A 116 -23.91 3.55 -8.45
C GLN A 116 -23.78 2.91 -7.07
N ALA A 117 -23.25 3.63 -6.07
CA ALA A 117 -23.32 3.17 -4.70
C ALA A 117 -24.79 3.12 -4.25
N PRO A 118 -25.31 1.97 -3.78
CA PRO A 118 -26.70 1.87 -3.37
C PRO A 118 -27.03 2.92 -2.28
N PRO A 119 -28.23 3.52 -2.27
CA PRO A 119 -28.59 4.66 -1.40
C PRO A 119 -28.76 4.30 0.09
N ASN A 120 -28.06 3.29 0.58
CA ASN A 120 -28.17 2.87 1.96
C ASN A 120 -26.80 2.55 2.55
N LEU A 121 -25.99 3.57 2.79
CA LEU A 121 -25.00 3.62 3.88
C LEU A 121 -24.68 5.09 4.24
N VAL A 122 -25.67 5.83 4.75
CA VAL A 122 -25.36 6.72 5.89
C VAL A 122 -25.19 5.79 7.10
N GLN A 123 -24.08 5.07 7.11
CA GLN A 123 -23.63 4.33 8.28
C GLN A 123 -22.31 4.98 8.75
N PRO A 124 -22.14 5.24 10.06
CA PRO A 124 -20.85 5.62 10.61
C PRO A 124 -19.77 4.60 10.20
N PRO A 125 -18.49 5.01 10.10
CA PRO A 125 -17.48 4.43 9.22
C PRO A 125 -17.47 2.91 9.24
N GLN A 126 -17.86 2.30 8.12
CA GLN A 126 -17.83 0.86 7.93
C GLN A 126 -16.55 0.42 7.23
N ALA A 127 -15.94 -0.60 7.82
CA ALA A 127 -14.72 -1.29 7.41
C ALA A 127 -14.76 -1.80 5.95
N PRO A 128 -13.59 -2.00 5.29
CA PRO A 128 -13.50 -2.28 3.87
C PRO A 128 -14.11 -3.64 3.47
N ALA A 129 -14.67 -3.67 2.26
CA ALA A 129 -15.34 -4.80 1.63
C ALA A 129 -14.46 -6.05 1.55
N ILE A 130 -15.03 -7.16 2.04
CA ILE A 130 -14.49 -8.51 1.97
C ILE A 130 -14.49 -8.96 0.49
N ARG A 131 -13.28 -9.16 -0.06
CA ARG A 131 -13.04 -10.01 -1.25
C ARG A 131 -13.59 -11.40 -0.96
N PRO A 132 -13.87 -12.32 -1.92
CA PRO A 132 -14.01 -13.74 -1.60
C PRO A 132 -12.65 -14.29 -1.17
N MET A 133 -12.19 -13.83 -0.01
CA MET A 133 -11.17 -14.41 0.81
C MET A 133 -11.84 -15.66 1.32
N ILE A 134 -11.25 -16.80 0.98
CA ILE A 134 -11.40 -18.05 1.71
C ILE A 134 -11.71 -17.70 3.17
N ASN A 135 -12.92 -18.03 3.64
CA ASN A 135 -13.37 -17.75 5.00
C ASN A 135 -12.49 -18.58 5.95
N LEU A 136 -11.29 -18.09 6.22
CA LEU A 136 -10.53 -18.48 7.38
C LEU A 136 -11.14 -17.71 8.54
N PRO A 137 -11.49 -18.40 9.66
CA PRO A 137 -12.00 -17.73 10.84
C PRO A 137 -11.06 -16.58 11.19
N ALA A 138 -11.63 -15.40 11.44
CA ALA A 138 -10.91 -14.18 11.75
C ALA A 138 -9.75 -14.51 12.70
N LEU A 139 -8.52 -14.36 12.21
CA LEU A 139 -7.31 -14.69 12.95
C LEU A 139 -7.28 -13.76 14.17
N GLN A 140 -7.73 -14.26 15.32
CA GLN A 140 -7.66 -13.51 16.56
C GLN A 140 -6.19 -13.35 16.90
N LEU A 141 -5.67 -12.14 16.68
CA LEU A 141 -4.34 -11.77 17.18
C LEU A 141 -4.34 -12.02 18.69
N PRO A 142 -3.44 -12.89 19.19
CA PRO A 142 -3.35 -13.15 20.62
C PRO A 142 -2.99 -11.86 21.35
N ASP A 143 -3.59 -11.64 22.52
CA ASP A 143 -3.18 -10.57 23.41
C ASP A 143 -1.86 -10.97 24.10
N PHE A 144 -1.04 -9.97 24.43
CA PHE A 144 0.24 -10.16 25.07
C PHE A 144 0.29 -9.42 26.40
N ASP A 145 0.20 -10.17 27.49
CA ASP A 145 0.21 -9.65 28.87
C ASP A 145 1.61 -9.27 29.39
N GLY A 146 2.65 -9.45 28.56
CA GLY A 146 4.04 -9.25 28.96
C GLY A 146 4.71 -10.50 29.56
N PHE A 147 4.19 -11.70 29.29
CA PHE A 147 4.85 -12.94 29.65
C PHE A 147 5.88 -13.33 28.58
N GLU A 148 7.17 -13.28 28.92
CA GLU A 148 8.31 -13.56 28.03
C GLU A 148 8.14 -14.87 27.23
N GLY A 149 7.62 -15.93 27.85
CA GLY A 149 7.41 -17.22 27.18
C GLY A 149 6.38 -17.22 26.05
N ASN A 150 5.46 -16.24 26.02
CA ASN A 150 4.45 -16.10 24.98
C ASN A 150 4.87 -15.14 23.86
N TRP A 151 6.02 -14.47 24.01
CA TRP A 151 6.50 -13.48 23.04
C TRP A 151 6.76 -14.06 21.65
N PRO A 152 7.41 -15.23 21.48
CA PRO A 152 7.66 -15.80 20.15
C PRO A 152 6.36 -16.09 19.38
N SER A 153 5.38 -16.66 20.07
CA SER A 153 4.05 -16.97 19.49
C SER A 153 3.29 -15.70 19.12
N PHE A 154 3.33 -14.69 20.00
CA PHE A 154 2.74 -13.39 19.75
C PHE A 154 3.40 -12.69 18.55
N TRP A 155 4.73 -12.62 18.53
CA TRP A 155 5.49 -11.94 17.48
C TRP A 155 5.35 -12.63 16.12
N ALA A 156 5.28 -13.97 16.08
CA ALA A 156 5.02 -14.70 14.84
C ALA A 156 3.63 -14.37 14.25
N ALA A 157 2.59 -14.35 15.08
CA ALA A 157 1.24 -14.00 14.65
C ALA A 157 1.11 -12.52 14.24
N PHE A 158 1.74 -11.62 15.01
CA PHE A 158 1.76 -10.18 14.74
C PHE A 158 2.59 -9.84 13.50
N GLY A 159 3.71 -10.54 13.30
CA GLY A 159 4.65 -10.38 12.20
C GLY A 159 3.98 -10.55 10.84
N HIS A 160 3.44 -11.74 10.58
CA HIS A 160 2.78 -12.06 9.31
C HIS A 160 1.51 -11.26 9.05
N THR A 161 0.80 -10.85 10.09
CA THR A 161 -0.51 -10.19 9.93
C THR A 161 -0.37 -8.67 9.77
N ILE A 162 0.52 -8.04 10.55
CA ILE A 162 0.60 -6.58 10.70
C ILE A 162 1.97 -6.03 10.29
N HIS A 163 3.08 -6.68 10.68
CA HIS A 163 4.42 -6.17 10.40
C HIS A 163 4.76 -6.23 8.90
N ASP A 164 4.54 -7.38 8.27
CA ASP A 164 4.78 -7.63 6.83
C ASP A 164 3.75 -6.94 5.91
N ASN A 165 2.65 -6.43 6.44
CA ASN A 165 1.64 -5.77 5.63
C ASN A 165 2.09 -4.36 5.21
N SER A 166 2.42 -4.20 3.92
CA SER A 166 2.83 -2.92 3.33
C SER A 166 1.69 -1.92 3.14
N SER A 167 0.44 -2.34 3.34
CA SER A 167 -0.75 -1.46 3.22
C SER A 167 -1.02 -0.65 4.49
N LEU A 168 -0.32 -0.94 5.59
CA LEU A 168 -0.47 -0.25 6.87
C LEU A 168 0.69 0.72 7.11
N THR A 169 0.38 1.94 7.55
CA THR A 169 1.40 2.90 8.00
C THR A 169 1.96 2.47 9.36
N GLY A 170 3.19 2.88 9.70
CA GLY A 170 3.80 2.62 11.01
C GLY A 170 2.93 3.12 12.17
N ALA A 171 2.25 4.25 12.02
CA ALA A 171 1.29 4.75 13.00
C ALA A 171 0.10 3.78 13.22
N GLN A 172 -0.44 3.22 12.14
CA GLN A 172 -1.50 2.20 12.22
C GLN A 172 -0.98 0.90 12.84
N LYS A 173 0.20 0.42 12.42
CA LYS A 173 0.85 -0.77 12.98
C LYS A 173 1.10 -0.62 14.48
N LEU A 174 1.56 0.56 14.92
CA LEU A 174 1.78 0.87 16.33
C LEU A 174 0.47 0.88 17.12
N THR A 175 -0.60 1.44 16.54
CA THR A 175 -1.93 1.43 17.16
C THR A 175 -2.45 0.00 17.36
N TYR A 176 -2.27 -0.88 16.37
CA TYR A 176 -2.62 -2.30 16.48
C TYR A 176 -1.78 -3.03 17.53
N LEU A 177 -0.46 -2.77 17.55
CA LEU A 177 0.46 -3.34 18.52
C LEU A 177 0.01 -2.99 19.94
N VAL A 178 -0.11 -1.69 20.22
CA VAL A 178 -0.51 -1.13 21.52
C VAL A 178 -1.88 -1.66 21.96
N GLY A 179 -2.82 -1.88 21.01
CA GLY A 179 -4.13 -2.48 21.28
C GLY A 179 -4.10 -3.94 21.76
N ARG A 180 -3.06 -4.70 21.39
CA ARG A 180 -2.88 -6.12 21.78
C ARG A 180 -1.97 -6.31 23.00
N LEU A 181 -1.29 -5.27 23.46
CA LEU A 181 -0.50 -5.33 24.68
C LEU A 181 -1.42 -5.15 25.90
N ARG A 182 -1.18 -5.96 26.92
CA ARG A 182 -1.85 -5.94 28.22
C ARG A 182 -0.81 -5.92 29.33
N GLY A 183 -1.22 -5.52 30.53
CA GLY A 183 -0.38 -5.54 31.73
C GLY A 183 0.97 -4.84 31.54
N SER A 184 2.05 -5.54 31.87
CA SER A 184 3.41 -4.99 31.90
C SER A 184 3.91 -4.51 30.53
N ALA A 185 3.52 -5.21 29.46
CA ALA A 185 3.94 -4.83 28.11
C ALA A 185 3.23 -3.55 27.63
N ARG A 186 2.00 -3.30 28.09
CA ARG A 186 1.29 -2.07 27.80
C ARG A 186 1.92 -0.88 28.52
N THR A 187 2.27 -1.04 29.79
CA THR A 187 2.94 0.02 30.57
C THR A 187 4.28 0.41 29.96
N LEU A 188 5.01 -0.55 29.38
CA LEU A 188 6.30 -0.29 28.72
C LEU A 188 6.18 0.68 27.52
N VAL A 189 5.04 0.68 26.85
CA VAL A 189 4.81 1.48 25.63
C VAL A 189 3.93 2.71 25.85
N ASP A 190 3.44 2.91 27.08
CA ASP A 190 2.42 3.92 27.43
C ASP A 190 2.90 5.38 27.24
N GLY A 191 4.22 5.61 27.15
CA GLY A 191 4.83 6.91 26.91
C GLY A 191 5.09 7.27 25.43
N PHE A 192 4.82 6.37 24.49
CA PHE A 192 5.12 6.60 23.08
C PHE A 192 3.93 7.15 22.33
N SER A 193 4.15 8.22 21.56
CA SER A 193 3.14 8.72 20.61
C SER A 193 2.90 7.72 19.48
N LEU A 194 1.64 7.57 19.06
CA LEU A 194 1.20 6.66 17.98
C LEU A 194 1.57 7.19 16.58
N THR A 195 2.86 7.45 16.36
CA THR A 195 3.41 8.02 15.13
C THR A 195 4.23 7.00 14.36
N ASP A 196 4.41 7.24 13.06
CA ASP A 196 5.17 6.35 12.16
C ASP A 196 6.62 6.18 12.62
N HIS A 197 7.24 7.29 13.04
CA HIS A 197 8.61 7.34 13.55
C HIS A 197 8.82 6.48 14.80
N ASN A 198 7.79 6.35 15.64
CA ASN A 198 7.88 5.66 16.92
C ASN A 198 7.68 4.15 16.79
N TYR A 199 7.08 3.68 15.69
CA TYR A 199 6.83 2.25 15.46
C TYR A 199 8.09 1.37 15.55
N PRO A 200 9.18 1.64 14.79
CA PRO A 200 10.38 0.83 14.86
C PRO A 200 11.02 0.86 16.26
N ILE A 201 10.96 2.00 16.96
CA ILE A 201 11.52 2.18 18.31
C ILE A 201 10.77 1.31 19.33
N VAL A 202 9.45 1.31 19.27
CA VAL A 202 8.60 0.52 20.18
C VAL A 202 8.76 -0.99 19.92
N VAL A 203 8.85 -1.38 18.65
CA VAL A 203 9.09 -2.78 18.28
C VAL A 203 10.45 -3.27 18.80
N ASP A 204 11.50 -2.47 18.63
CA ASP A 204 12.83 -2.81 19.11
C ASP A 204 12.86 -2.91 20.64
N LEU A 205 12.21 -1.97 21.34
CA LEU A 205 12.08 -1.99 22.80
C LEU A 205 11.40 -3.27 23.32
N LEU A 206 10.31 -3.69 22.66
CA LEU A 206 9.59 -4.91 23.05
C LEU A 206 10.40 -6.17 22.73
N LYS A 207 11.08 -6.21 21.56
CA LYS A 207 11.98 -7.31 21.21
C LYS A 207 13.16 -7.42 22.19
N GLY A 208 13.78 -6.31 22.58
CA GLY A 208 14.87 -6.32 23.54
C GLY A 208 14.42 -6.70 24.97
N ARG A 209 13.15 -6.45 25.31
CA ARG A 209 12.61 -6.83 26.63
C ARG A 209 12.10 -8.27 26.69
N TYR A 210 11.48 -8.77 25.62
CA TYR A 210 10.73 -10.03 25.63
C TYR A 210 11.18 -11.07 24.59
N GLY A 211 11.95 -10.66 23.57
CA GLY A 211 12.40 -11.50 22.46
C GLY A 211 13.87 -11.91 22.48
N ASP A 212 14.57 -11.59 23.56
CA ASP A 212 15.95 -11.94 23.73
C ASP A 212 16.05 -13.35 24.34
N ASP A 213 16.12 -14.36 23.48
CA ASP A 213 16.36 -15.75 23.90
C ASP A 213 17.75 -15.93 24.55
N ASP A 214 18.69 -15.00 24.33
CA ASP A 214 20.05 -15.04 24.88
C ASP A 214 20.06 -14.81 26.40
N LYS A 215 19.12 -14.01 26.94
CA LYS A 215 18.97 -13.81 28.39
C LYS A 215 18.23 -14.94 29.13
N ARG A 216 17.64 -15.91 28.43
CA ARG A 216 16.95 -17.07 29.05
C ARG A 216 17.90 -18.16 29.55
N ALA A 217 19.18 -18.13 29.18
CA ALA A 217 20.18 -19.08 29.65
C ALA A 217 20.64 -18.83 31.10
N ASP A 218 20.43 -17.63 31.66
CA ASP A 218 20.96 -17.26 32.99
C ASP A 218 19.91 -17.25 34.12
N ARG A 219 18.61 -17.34 33.82
CA ARG A 219 17.55 -17.23 34.83
C ARG A 219 16.43 -18.26 34.67
N ALA A 220 16.75 -19.52 34.93
CA ALA A 220 15.76 -20.50 35.35
C ALA A 220 15.82 -20.66 36.89
N PRO A 221 14.85 -20.17 37.67
CA PRO A 221 14.67 -20.67 39.02
C PRO A 221 14.04 -22.07 38.98
N GLU A 222 14.66 -23.00 39.70
CA GLU A 222 14.12 -24.30 40.07
C GLU A 222 12.63 -24.21 40.46
N ARG A 223 11.75 -24.78 39.65
CA ARG A 223 10.50 -25.34 40.16
C ARG A 223 9.94 -26.44 39.27
N ILE A 224 10.71 -27.51 39.14
CA ILE A 224 10.12 -28.81 38.79
C ILE A 224 9.54 -29.38 40.08
N VAL A 225 8.22 -29.21 40.25
CA VAL A 225 7.47 -30.09 41.15
C VAL A 225 7.64 -31.53 40.65
N PRO A 226 8.02 -32.49 41.51
CA PRO A 226 8.22 -33.85 41.05
C PRO A 226 6.84 -34.46 40.77
N PHE A 227 6.53 -34.69 39.50
CA PHE A 227 5.40 -35.52 39.13
C PHE A 227 5.68 -36.94 39.63
N GLY A 228 4.88 -37.38 40.61
CA GLY A 228 5.01 -38.67 41.26
C GLY A 228 4.99 -39.81 40.25
N LYS A 229 6.06 -40.60 40.23
CA LYS A 229 6.13 -41.87 39.52
C LYS A 229 5.41 -42.93 40.35
N THR A 230 4.21 -43.32 39.93
CA THR A 230 3.67 -44.65 40.26
C THR A 230 3.04 -45.26 39.02
N HIS A 231 3.84 -45.93 38.21
CA HIS A 231 3.32 -47.11 37.53
C HIS A 231 4.31 -48.27 37.68
N ARG A 232 3.71 -49.40 38.05
CA ARG A 232 4.33 -50.65 38.50
C ARG A 232 5.46 -51.13 37.62
N ALA A 233 6.46 -51.70 38.28
CA ALA A 233 7.44 -52.60 37.71
C ALA A 233 6.75 -53.77 36.99
N LEU A 234 7.06 -53.95 35.71
CA LEU A 234 6.93 -55.21 34.99
C LEU A 234 8.35 -55.83 34.89
N PRO A 235 8.51 -57.14 35.12
CA PRO A 235 9.82 -57.77 35.09
C PRO A 235 10.34 -57.95 33.65
N PRO A 236 11.66 -58.06 33.46
CA PRO A 236 12.27 -58.12 32.14
C PRO A 236 12.19 -59.55 31.57
N ILE A 237 11.76 -59.69 30.32
CA ILE A 237 11.84 -60.96 29.58
C ILE A 237 12.84 -60.78 28.45
N LYS A 238 14.10 -61.09 28.72
CA LYS A 238 15.06 -61.49 27.68
C LYS A 238 15.07 -63.01 27.60
N GLY A 239 14.62 -63.51 26.46
CA GLY A 239 14.96 -64.83 25.95
C GLY A 239 13.88 -65.89 26.12
N PHE A 240 13.04 -66.07 25.09
CA PHE A 240 12.75 -67.41 24.56
C PHE A 240 12.02 -67.29 23.20
N PHE A 241 12.69 -67.82 22.16
CA PHE A 241 12.13 -68.25 20.87
C PHE A 241 11.74 -67.25 19.77
N ARG A 242 12.78 -66.93 18.99
CA ARG A 242 12.85 -67.11 17.53
C ARG A 242 11.88 -68.20 17.00
N LYS A 243 10.88 -67.82 16.17
CA LYS A 243 10.65 -68.44 14.85
C LYS A 243 9.61 -67.68 14.02
N CYS A 244 10.04 -67.32 12.80
CA CYS A 244 9.21 -66.78 11.74
C CYS A 244 8.28 -67.86 11.15
N GLY A 245 7.06 -67.45 10.80
CA GLY A 245 6.45 -67.75 9.49
C GLY A 245 5.55 -69.00 9.37
N PRO A 246 4.43 -68.91 8.62
CA PRO A 246 3.34 -69.88 8.60
C PRO A 246 3.53 -71.00 7.56
N GLY A 247 2.83 -72.13 7.74
CA GLY A 247 2.78 -73.18 6.72
C GLY A 247 1.89 -74.36 7.12
N LEU A 248 0.64 -74.30 6.66
CA LEU A 248 -0.31 -75.41 6.69
C LEU A 248 0.05 -76.43 5.59
N GLN A 249 -0.17 -77.71 5.91
CA GLN A 249 -0.24 -78.90 5.04
C GLN A 249 1.07 -79.49 4.49
N THR A 250 1.33 -80.76 4.84
CA THR A 250 1.06 -81.91 3.96
C THR A 250 1.17 -83.23 4.77
N VAL A 251 0.24 -84.17 4.49
CA VAL A 251 0.41 -85.63 4.28
C VAL A 251 1.63 -86.31 4.97
N GLY A 252 1.56 -87.45 5.65
CA GLY A 252 0.61 -88.56 5.73
C GLY A 252 1.39 -89.85 6.09
N LYS A 253 0.67 -90.87 6.56
CA LYS A 253 1.04 -92.32 6.68
C LYS A 253 1.99 -92.71 7.84
N SER A 254 1.48 -93.50 8.81
CA SER A 254 1.58 -94.99 8.92
C SER A 254 2.98 -95.46 9.33
N GLY A 255 3.18 -96.33 10.30
CA GLY A 255 2.27 -97.12 11.13
C GLY A 255 3.08 -98.13 11.95
N LYS A 256 2.38 -98.76 12.90
CA LYS A 256 2.73 -99.94 13.73
C LYS A 256 3.95 -99.83 14.64
#